data_AF-X7YIU8-F1
#
_entry.id   AF-X7YIU8-F1
#
_cell.length_a   1.000
_cell.length_b   1.000
_cell.length_c   1.000
_cell.angle_alpha   90.00
_cell.angle_beta   90.00
_cell.angle_gamma   90.00
#
_symmetry.space_group_name_H-M   'P 1'
#
loop_
_entity.id
_entity.type
_entity.pdbx_description
1 polymer ?
#
loop_
_entity_poly.entity_id
_entity_poly.type
_entity_poly.pdbx_seq_one_letter_code
_entity_poly.pdbx_strand_id
1 'polypeptide(L)' 'MARRSGGLTRAMFEPLLATMRELGCMGLVMSADPDDGPLFGSVRAAPLPPGRGILVTRGGPQQVQVSWSPPP' A
#
# COMPACT_ATOMS: atom_id res chain seq x y z
N MET A 1 -5.65 2.80 8.69
CA MET A 1 -6.06 3.78 7.65
C MET A 1 -5.96 3.10 6.30
N ALA A 2 -6.99 3.21 5.46
CA ALA A 2 -6.99 2.70 4.09
C ALA A 2 -7.34 3.83 3.12
N ARG A 3 -6.76 3.81 1.91
CA ARG A 3 -6.95 4.83 0.89
C ARG A 3 -7.03 4.18 -0.49
N ARG A 4 -7.81 4.78 -1.41
CA ARG A 4 -7.84 4.43 -2.83
C ARG A 4 -6.57 4.89 -3.55
N SER A 5 -6.12 4.13 -4.54
CA SER A 5 -4.82 4.33 -5.20
C SER A 5 -4.68 5.71 -5.88
N GLY A 6 -5.77 6.29 -6.38
CA GLY A 6 -5.74 7.59 -7.06
C GLY A 6 -4.99 8.69 -6.29
N GLY A 7 -3.87 9.13 -6.87
CA GLY A 7 -3.05 10.22 -6.34
C GLY A 7 -2.22 9.84 -5.11
N LEU A 8 -1.90 8.55 -4.94
CA LEU A 8 -1.12 8.07 -3.79
C LEU A 8 0.25 8.75 -3.69
N THR A 9 0.92 8.99 -4.82
CA THR A 9 2.24 9.64 -4.84
C THR A 9 2.21 11.03 -4.20
N ARG A 10 1.15 11.83 -4.42
CA ARG A 10 0.99 13.12 -3.73
C ARG A 10 0.59 12.94 -2.27
N ALA A 11 -0.24 11.95 -1.99
CA ALA A 11 -0.71 11.64 -0.64
C ALA A 11 0.42 11.28 0.32
N MET A 12 1.50 10.66 -0.17
CA MET A 12 2.64 10.29 0.67
C MET A 12 3.36 11.49 1.31
N PHE A 13 3.09 12.70 0.84
CA PHE A 13 3.60 13.95 1.42
C PHE A 13 2.63 14.58 2.44
N GLU A 14 1.42 14.03 2.60
CA GLU A 14 0.52 14.47 3.66
C GLU A 14 1.14 14.17 5.03
N PRO A 15 1.10 15.12 6.00
CA PRO A 15 1.87 15.02 7.25
C PRO A 15 1.68 13.71 8.00
N LEU A 16 0.44 13.20 8.07
CA LEU A 16 0.14 11.93 8.74
C LEU A 16 0.84 10.73 8.06
N LEU A 17 0.77 10.64 6.74
CA LEU A 17 1.34 9.53 5.98
C LEU A 17 2.86 9.59 5.95
N ALA A 18 3.42 10.80 5.87
CA ALA A 18 4.86 11.04 6.01
C ALA A 18 5.37 10.54 7.36
N THR A 19 4.73 10.94 8.47
CA THR A 19 5.13 10.48 9.82
C THR A 19 5.00 8.97 9.98
N MET A 20 3.93 8.34 9.47
CA MET A 20 3.79 6.88 9.51
C MET A 20 4.92 6.17 8.76
N ARG A 21 5.34 6.71 7.62
CA ARG A 21 6.48 6.21 6.85
C ARG A 21 7.79 6.39 7.62
N GLU A 22 8.02 7.54 8.24
CA GLU A 22 9.22 7.82 9.05
C GLU A 22 9.34 6.90 10.27
N LEU A 23 8.22 6.61 10.95
CA LEU A 23 8.18 5.66 12.07
C LEU A 23 8.40 4.20 11.62
N GLY A 24 8.43 3.94 10.32
CA GLY A 24 8.63 2.61 9.74
C GLY A 24 7.43 1.68 9.96
N CYS A 25 6.21 2.23 9.89
CA CYS A 25 5.00 1.42 9.86
C CYS A 25 5.01 0.48 8.65
N MET A 26 4.47 -0.73 8.83
CA MET A 26 4.24 -1.65 7.71
C MET A 26 3.15 -1.09 6.81
N GLY A 27 3.30 -1.29 5.49
CA GLY A 27 2.33 -0.87 4.48
C GLY A 27 1.79 -2.07 3.71
N LEU A 28 0.50 -2.09 3.41
CA LEU A 28 -0.09 -3.08 2.50
C LEU A 28 -0.50 -2.38 1.21
N VAL A 29 0.12 -2.76 0.10
CA VAL A 29 -0.22 -2.29 -1.24
C VAL A 29 -1.13 -3.32 -1.89
N MET A 30 -2.40 -2.97 -2.13
CA MET A 30 -3.36 -3.81 -2.84
C MET A 30 -3.45 -3.37 -4.32
N SER A 31 -4.47 -3.83 -5.04
CA SER A 31 -4.70 -3.42 -6.43
C SER A 31 -4.66 -1.89 -6.59
N ALA A 32 -3.80 -1.41 -7.49
CA ALA A 32 -3.58 0.00 -7.75
C ALA A 32 -3.34 0.23 -9.25
N ASP A 33 -3.55 1.46 -9.70
CA ASP A 33 -3.30 1.83 -11.10
C ASP A 33 -1.79 1.88 -11.38
N PRO A 34 -1.28 1.24 -12.44
CA PRO A 34 0.13 1.35 -12.83
C PRO A 34 0.65 2.79 -12.96
N ASP A 35 -0.22 3.74 -13.31
CA ASP A 35 0.11 5.16 -13.49
C ASP A 35 0.27 5.90 -12.14
N ASP A 36 -0.14 5.30 -11.02
CA ASP A 36 0.06 5.89 -9.67
C ASP A 36 1.54 5.89 -9.23
N GLY A 37 2.43 5.21 -9.97
CA GLY A 37 3.86 5.18 -9.71
C GLY A 37 4.26 4.27 -8.53
N PRO A 38 5.52 4.39 -8.04
CA PRO A 38 5.97 3.60 -6.89
C PRO A 38 5.31 4.08 -5.60
N LEU A 39 4.66 3.17 -4.88
CA LEU A 39 3.79 3.51 -3.75
C LEU A 39 4.52 3.44 -2.40
N PHE A 40 5.28 2.37 -2.18
CA PHE A 40 6.07 2.14 -0.97
C PHE A 40 7.38 1.46 -1.36
N GLY A 41 8.50 2.18 -1.25
CA GLY A 41 9.80 1.69 -1.67
C GLY A 41 9.85 1.38 -3.17
N SER A 42 10.28 0.17 -3.53
CA SER A 42 10.38 -0.31 -4.92
C SER A 42 9.11 -1.02 -5.43
N VAL A 43 8.05 -1.10 -4.64
CA VAL A 43 6.81 -1.79 -5.05
C VAL A 43 6.07 -0.95 -6.09
N ARG A 44 6.01 -1.50 -7.31
CA ARG A 44 5.29 -0.91 -8.44
C ARG A 44 3.80 -1.21 -8.32
N ALA A 45 2.97 -0.20 -8.56
CA ALA A 45 1.54 -0.38 -8.64
C ALA A 45 1.17 -1.31 -9.81
N ALA A 46 0.18 -2.17 -9.57
CA ALA A 46 -0.37 -3.07 -10.58
C ALA A 46 -1.79 -3.50 -10.20
N PRO A 47 -2.62 -3.87 -11.19
CA PRO A 47 -3.88 -4.55 -10.94
C PRO A 47 -3.63 -5.88 -10.23
N LEU A 48 -4.35 -6.13 -9.14
CA LEU A 48 -4.26 -7.37 -8.37
C LEU A 48 -5.67 -7.95 -8.13
N PRO A 49 -5.81 -9.29 -8.03
CA PRO A 49 -7.07 -9.90 -7.61
C PRO A 49 -7.53 -9.39 -6.24
N PRO A 50 -8.83 -9.42 -5.95
CA PRO A 50 -9.36 -9.03 -4.64
C PRO A 50 -8.66 -9.77 -3.48
N GLY A 51 -8.31 -9.03 -2.44
CA GLY A 51 -7.58 -9.55 -1.28
C GLY A 51 -6.08 -9.76 -1.50
N ARG A 52 -5.56 -9.70 -2.74
CA ARG A 52 -4.13 -9.84 -3.02
C ARG A 52 -3.41 -8.51 -2.83
N GLY A 53 -2.23 -8.56 -2.21
CA GLY A 53 -1.39 -7.39 -2.01
C GLY A 53 0.07 -7.72 -1.76
N ILE A 54 0.88 -6.67 -1.67
CA ILE A 54 2.28 -6.71 -1.26
C ILE A 54 2.39 -6.04 0.10
N LEU A 55 2.77 -6.81 1.12
CA LEU A 55 3.09 -6.33 2.45
C LEU A 55 4.54 -5.83 2.46
N VAL A 56 4.72 -4.53 2.66
CA VAL A 56 6.01 -3.87 2.79
C VAL A 56 6.36 -3.78 4.26
N THR A 57 7.43 -4.46 4.63
CA THR A 57 8.00 -4.44 5.99
C THR A 57 9.45 -3.99 5.92
N ARG A 58 10.09 -3.79 7.09
CA ARG A 58 11.54 -3.56 7.15
C ARG A 58 12.36 -4.73 6.59
N GLY A 59 11.82 -5.95 6.61
CA GLY A 59 12.44 -7.14 6.04
C GLY A 59 12.29 -7.28 4.53
N GLY A 60 11.57 -6.36 3.89
CA GLY A 60 11.32 -6.36 2.45
C GLY A 60 9.85 -6.60 2.09
N PRO A 61 9.53 -6.55 0.78
CA PRO A 61 8.20 -6.78 0.26
C PRO A 61 7.87 -8.28 0.19
N GLN A 62 6.67 -8.64 0.65
CA GLN A 62 6.14 -10.01 0.57
C GLN A 62 4.74 -10.00 -0.06
N GLN A 63 4.48 -10.90 -1.01
CA GLN A 63 3.11 -11.09 -1.51
C GLN A 63 2.25 -11.80 -0.46
N VAL A 64 1.06 -11.28 -0.22
CA VAL A 64 0.11 -11.79 0.77
C VAL A 64 -1.31 -11.83 0.18
N GLN A 65 -2.16 -12.67 0.79
CA GLN A 65 -3.58 -12.72 0.53
C GLN A 65 -4.32 -12.44 1.84
N VAL A 66 -5.11 -11.37 1.87
CA VAL A 66 -5.91 -10.98 3.02
C VAL A 66 -7.15 -11.87 3.10
N SER A 67 -7.46 -12.37 4.31
CA SER A 67 -8.68 -13.12 4.57
C SER A 67 -9.91 -12.21 4.54
N TRP A 68 -11.00 -12.68 3.95
CA TRP A 68 -12.27 -11.97 3.99
C TRP A 68 -13.00 -12.20 5.32
N SER A 69 -13.58 -11.14 5.87
CA SER A 69 -14.49 -11.16 7.00
C SER A 69 -15.70 -10.29 6.66
N PRO A 70 -16.92 -10.65 7.10
CA PRO A 70 -18.08 -9.80 6.89
C PRO A 70 -17.86 -8.43 7.57
N PRO A 71 -18.32 -7.33 6.94
CA PRO A 71 -18.23 -6.00 7.54
C PRO A 71 -19.09 -5.93 8.82
N PRO A 72 -18.64 -5.20 9.86
CA PRO A 72 -19.40 -4.97 11.09
C PRO A 72 -20.60 -4.05 10.86
#